data_AF-A0A2D9KS30-F1
#
_entry.id   AF-A0A2D9KS30-F1
#
_cell.length_a   1.000
_cell.length_b   1.000
_cell.length_c   1.000
_cell.angle_alpha   90.00
_cell.angle_beta   90.00
_cell.angle_gamma   90.00
#
_symmetry.space_group_name_H-M   'P 1'
#
loop_
_entity.id
_entity.type
_entity.pdbx_description
1 polymer ?
#
loop_
_entity_poly.entity_id
_entity_poly.type
_entity_poly.pdbx_seq_one_letter_code
_entity_poly.pdbx_strand_id
1 'polypeptide(L)'
;MPRQSHVLYKSLWELPTYYRHCEVSKNELTEELRQLEDEMDRELSGLNKFEQAAFFSNVNNLWIETAEPLPMLQWYSQLIVVYGYFEKVLNEFCAELHDSDKIKLTLKDFHGQGIERARNYLVNIACLAKTFNTREWLHIKLLGVLSNSVAHRDGFIDYEPDSPRSTY
;
A
#
# COMPACT_ATOMS: atom_id res chain seq x y z
N MET A 1 32.18 10.96 -14.45
CA MET A 1 30.71 11.02 -14.59
C MET A 1 30.12 10.37 -13.35
N PRO A 2 29.08 10.94 -12.70
CA PRO A 2 28.40 10.24 -11.63
C PRO A 2 27.83 8.94 -12.21
N ARG A 3 28.14 7.79 -11.59
CA ARG A 3 27.54 6.51 -11.98
C ARG A 3 26.03 6.64 -11.78
N GLN A 4 25.24 6.40 -12.82
CA GLN A 4 23.79 6.26 -12.67
C GLN A 4 23.51 4.99 -11.88
N SER A 5 22.67 5.09 -10.86
CA SER A 5 22.23 3.92 -10.10
C SER A 5 21.32 3.06 -10.98
N HIS A 6 21.69 1.78 -11.14
CA HIS A 6 20.90 0.81 -11.88
C HIS A 6 19.56 0.54 -11.18
N VAL A 7 19.58 0.48 -9.84
CA VAL A 7 18.38 0.29 -9.02
C VAL A 7 17.38 1.42 -9.25
N LEU A 8 17.85 2.67 -9.16
CA LEU A 8 16.98 3.84 -9.39
C LEU A 8 16.49 3.89 -10.83
N TYR A 9 17.35 3.62 -11.81
CA TYR A 9 16.94 3.59 -13.22
C TYR A 9 15.85 2.55 -13.49
N LYS A 10 15.97 1.34 -12.92
CA LYS A 10 14.96 0.30 -13.04
C LYS A 10 13.64 0.73 -12.39
N SER A 11 13.70 1.33 -11.21
CA SER A 11 12.51 1.78 -10.47
C SER A 11 11.68 2.83 -11.22
N LEU A 12 12.30 3.63 -12.09
CA LEU A 12 11.59 4.61 -12.93
C LEU A 12 10.58 3.96 -13.89
N TRP A 13 10.76 2.69 -14.25
CA TRP A 13 9.84 1.96 -15.14
C TRP A 13 8.85 1.09 -14.38
N GLU A 14 9.27 0.52 -13.24
CA GLU A 14 8.43 -0.36 -12.43
C GLU A 14 7.37 0.42 -11.64
N LEU A 15 7.70 1.61 -11.08
CA LEU A 15 6.74 2.41 -10.31
C LEU A 15 5.51 2.86 -11.13
N PRO A 16 5.65 3.40 -12.36
CA PRO A 16 4.49 3.72 -13.20
C PRO A 16 3.63 2.50 -13.51
N THR A 17 4.24 1.31 -13.59
CA THR A 17 3.52 0.06 -13.83
C THR A 17 2.64 -0.29 -12.63
N TYR A 18 3.15 -0.17 -11.40
CA TYR A 18 2.35 -0.35 -10.19
C TYR A 18 1.21 0.67 -10.09
N TYR A 19 1.50 1.95 -10.38
CA TYR A 19 0.46 2.98 -10.41
C TYR A 19 -0.64 2.65 -11.42
N ARG A 20 -0.25 2.24 -12.63
CA ARG A 20 -1.20 1.84 -13.67
C ARG A 20 -2.03 0.62 -13.24
N HIS A 21 -1.43 -0.37 -12.60
CA HIS A 21 -2.15 -1.52 -12.06
C HIS A 21 -3.21 -1.08 -11.04
N CYS A 22 -2.85 -0.20 -10.10
CA CYS A 22 -3.80 0.30 -9.10
C CYS A 22 -5.00 1.00 -9.76
N GLU A 23 -4.76 1.83 -10.76
CA GLU A 23 -5.82 2.52 -11.50
C GLU A 23 -6.68 1.55 -12.33
N VAL A 24 -6.09 0.55 -12.97
CA VAL A 24 -6.84 -0.47 -13.72
C VAL A 24 -7.77 -1.24 -12.78
N SER A 25 -7.25 -1.76 -11.66
CA SER A 25 -8.07 -2.50 -10.70
C SER A 25 -9.19 -1.64 -10.09
N LYS A 26 -8.94 -0.35 -9.84
CA LYS A 26 -9.97 0.57 -9.35
C LYS A 26 -11.11 0.70 -10.34
N ASN A 27 -10.77 0.88 -11.62
CA ASN A 27 -11.77 1.06 -12.66
C ASN A 27 -12.55 -0.24 -12.87
N GLU A 28 -11.89 -1.39 -12.84
CA GLU A 28 -12.54 -2.70 -12.97
C GLU A 28 -13.53 -2.97 -11.83
N LEU A 29 -13.13 -2.77 -10.57
CA LEU A 29 -14.02 -2.94 -9.42
C LEU A 29 -15.20 -1.96 -9.44
N THR A 30 -14.95 -0.71 -9.83
CA THR A 30 -16.01 0.31 -9.94
C THR A 30 -17.00 -0.06 -11.03
N GLU A 31 -16.51 -0.54 -12.18
CA GLU A 31 -17.35 -0.94 -13.30
C GLU A 31 -18.13 -2.22 -12.99
N GLU A 32 -17.55 -3.17 -12.28
CA GLU A 32 -18.22 -4.40 -11.83
C GLU A 32 -19.40 -4.08 -10.90
N LEU A 33 -19.20 -3.22 -9.90
CA LEU A 33 -20.27 -2.76 -9.02
C LEU A 33 -21.37 -2.03 -9.80
N ARG A 34 -20.98 -1.14 -10.72
CA ARG A 34 -21.92 -0.39 -11.56
C ARG A 34 -22.78 -1.32 -12.42
N GLN A 35 -22.18 -2.35 -13.02
CA GLN A 35 -22.91 -3.32 -13.85
C GLN A 35 -23.90 -4.14 -13.02
N LEU A 36 -23.51 -4.54 -11.81
CA LEU A 36 -24.38 -5.24 -10.87
C LEU A 36 -25.58 -4.36 -10.48
N GLU A 37 -25.35 -3.10 -10.16
CA GLU A 37 -26.41 -2.14 -9.82
C GLU A 37 -27.36 -1.89 -11.00
N ASP A 38 -26.83 -1.75 -12.22
CA ASP A 38 -27.63 -1.61 -13.44
C ASP A 38 -28.49 -2.87 -13.72
N GLU A 39 -28.00 -4.07 -13.41
CA GLU A 39 -28.75 -5.32 -13.52
C GLU A 39 -29.86 -5.40 -12.46
N MET A 40 -29.53 -5.06 -11.22
CA MET A 40 -30.49 -4.98 -10.11
C MET A 40 -31.65 -4.03 -10.43
N ASP A 41 -31.36 -2.82 -10.91
CA ASP A 41 -32.38 -1.83 -11.24
C ASP A 41 -33.31 -2.31 -12.37
N ARG A 42 -32.75 -3.01 -13.37
CA ARG A 42 -33.53 -3.59 -14.46
C ARG A 42 -34.48 -4.68 -13.96
N GLU A 43 -33.99 -5.60 -13.14
CA GLU A 43 -34.81 -6.69 -12.59
C GLU A 43 -35.89 -6.15 -11.65
N LEU A 44 -35.57 -5.18 -10.80
CA LEU A 44 -36.51 -4.56 -9.86
C LEU A 44 -37.68 -3.85 -10.55
N SER A 45 -37.45 -3.25 -11.72
CA SER A 45 -38.45 -2.44 -12.43
C SER A 45 -39.76 -3.18 -12.79
N GLY A 46 -39.71 -4.51 -12.85
CA GLY A 46 -40.85 -5.38 -13.18
C GLY A 46 -41.53 -6.06 -11.98
N LEU A 47 -41.01 -5.90 -10.76
CA LEU A 47 -41.42 -6.67 -9.60
C LEU A 47 -42.43 -5.95 -8.70
N ASN A 48 -43.37 -6.69 -8.12
CA ASN A 48 -44.25 -6.21 -7.06
C ASN A 48 -43.52 -6.20 -5.69
N LYS A 49 -44.14 -5.61 -4.66
CA LYS A 49 -43.52 -5.45 -3.32
C LYS A 49 -43.09 -6.77 -2.66
N PHE A 50 -43.83 -7.86 -2.87
CA PHE A 50 -43.49 -9.17 -2.31
C PHE A 50 -42.30 -9.79 -3.06
N GLU A 51 -42.29 -9.68 -4.38
CA GLU A 51 -41.18 -10.14 -5.23
C GLU A 51 -39.89 -9.36 -5.00
N GLN A 52 -39.98 -8.04 -4.80
CA GLN A 52 -38.84 -7.19 -4.44
C GLN A 52 -38.19 -7.63 -3.13
N ALA A 53 -38.98 -7.95 -2.10
CA ALA A 53 -38.44 -8.42 -0.82
C ALA A 53 -37.68 -9.75 -0.95
N ALA A 54 -38.20 -10.68 -1.75
CA ALA A 54 -37.52 -11.94 -2.05
C ALA A 54 -36.25 -11.72 -2.88
N PHE A 55 -36.29 -10.80 -3.85
CA PHE A 55 -35.16 -10.42 -4.69
C PHE A 55 -34.01 -9.84 -3.86
N PHE A 56 -34.29 -8.84 -3.02
CA PHE A 56 -33.27 -8.24 -2.15
C PHE A 56 -32.65 -9.27 -1.21
N SER A 57 -33.42 -10.21 -0.65
CA SER A 57 -32.86 -11.27 0.18
C SER A 57 -31.84 -12.15 -0.55
N ASN A 58 -31.95 -12.29 -1.88
CA ASN A 58 -31.05 -13.13 -2.68
C ASN A 58 -29.85 -12.35 -3.20
N VAL A 59 -30.05 -11.13 -3.70
CA VAL A 59 -28.99 -10.34 -4.36
C VAL A 59 -28.10 -9.61 -3.37
N ASN A 60 -28.57 -9.38 -2.15
CA ASN A 60 -27.82 -8.66 -1.11
C ASN A 60 -26.42 -9.26 -0.86
N ASN A 61 -26.26 -10.58 -0.90
CA ASN A 61 -24.95 -11.20 -0.69
C ASN A 61 -23.94 -10.84 -1.80
N LEU A 62 -24.38 -10.87 -3.06
CA LEU A 62 -23.54 -10.53 -4.20
C LEU A 62 -23.19 -9.04 -4.17
N TRP A 63 -24.17 -8.17 -3.91
CA TRP A 63 -23.90 -6.74 -3.79
C TRP A 63 -22.92 -6.44 -2.66
N ILE A 64 -23.10 -7.04 -1.47
CA ILE A 64 -22.17 -6.88 -0.35
C ILE A 64 -20.77 -7.30 -0.77
N GLU A 65 -20.62 -8.49 -1.37
CA GLU A 65 -19.33 -9.02 -1.82
C GLU A 65 -18.61 -8.06 -2.79
N THR A 66 -19.33 -7.58 -3.81
CA THR A 66 -18.80 -6.68 -4.84
C THR A 66 -18.50 -5.28 -4.31
N ALA A 67 -19.30 -4.76 -3.38
CA ALA A 67 -19.14 -3.41 -2.85
C ALA A 67 -18.07 -3.32 -1.75
N GLU A 68 -17.84 -4.39 -0.98
CA GLU A 68 -17.04 -4.34 0.24
C GLU A 68 -15.85 -5.33 0.28
N PRO A 69 -16.02 -6.67 0.44
CA PRO A 69 -14.91 -7.61 0.49
C PRO A 69 -13.96 -7.57 -0.71
N LEU A 70 -14.47 -7.56 -1.94
CA LEU A 70 -13.63 -7.60 -3.14
C LEU A 70 -12.72 -6.37 -3.24
N PRO A 71 -13.24 -5.12 -3.14
CA PRO A 71 -12.39 -3.94 -3.08
C PRO A 71 -11.40 -3.97 -1.93
N MET A 72 -11.82 -4.36 -0.72
CA MET A 72 -10.95 -4.41 0.45
C MET A 72 -9.74 -5.34 0.22
N LEU A 73 -9.99 -6.56 -0.27
CA LEU A 73 -8.95 -7.53 -0.59
C LEU A 73 -7.96 -6.97 -1.63
N GLN A 74 -8.47 -6.27 -2.65
CA GLN A 74 -7.65 -5.67 -3.68
C GLN A 74 -6.77 -4.54 -3.11
N TRP A 75 -7.34 -3.65 -2.29
CA TRP A 75 -6.58 -2.54 -1.68
C TRP A 75 -5.50 -3.02 -0.73
N TYR A 76 -5.82 -4.04 0.08
CA TYR A 76 -4.87 -4.65 1.00
C TYR A 76 -3.69 -5.27 0.27
N SER A 77 -3.98 -6.03 -0.79
CA SER A 77 -2.96 -6.65 -1.64
C SER A 77 -2.06 -5.61 -2.29
N GLN A 78 -2.64 -4.54 -2.85
CA GLN A 78 -1.87 -3.48 -3.50
C GLN A 78 -0.99 -2.71 -2.52
N LEU A 79 -1.49 -2.38 -1.32
CA LEU A 79 -0.71 -1.69 -0.31
C LEU A 79 0.54 -2.49 0.08
N ILE A 80 0.38 -3.78 0.37
CA ILE A 80 1.49 -4.66 0.74
C ILE A 80 2.52 -4.74 -0.39
N VAL A 81 2.06 -4.94 -1.63
CA VAL A 81 2.95 -5.09 -2.79
C VAL A 81 3.74 -3.81 -3.06
N VAL A 82 3.08 -2.65 -3.09
CA VAL A 82 3.73 -1.36 -3.38
C VAL A 82 4.70 -0.98 -2.27
N TYR A 83 4.31 -1.17 -1.00
CA TYR A 83 5.17 -0.85 0.14
C TYR A 83 6.38 -1.79 0.21
N GLY A 84 6.18 -3.10 0.03
CA GLY A 84 7.26 -4.07 -0.02
C GLY A 84 8.23 -3.83 -1.19
N TYR A 85 7.71 -3.42 -2.35
CA TYR A 85 8.52 -3.00 -3.48
C TYR A 85 9.37 -1.77 -3.15
N PHE A 86 8.78 -0.75 -2.53
CA PHE A 86 9.51 0.44 -2.10
C PHE A 86 10.65 0.11 -1.11
N GLU A 87 10.36 -0.73 -0.11
CA GLU A 87 11.38 -1.19 0.83
C GLU A 87 12.53 -1.94 0.13
N LYS A 88 12.19 -2.83 -0.81
CA LYS A 88 13.17 -3.54 -1.62
C LYS A 88 14.08 -2.58 -2.39
N VAL A 89 13.52 -1.60 -3.09
CA VAL A 89 14.28 -0.60 -3.86
C VAL A 89 15.22 0.19 -2.94
N LEU A 90 14.77 0.61 -1.76
CA LEU A 90 15.63 1.29 -0.78
C LEU A 90 16.80 0.42 -0.33
N ASN A 91 16.55 -0.85 -0.03
CA ASN A 91 17.59 -1.78 0.41
C ASN A 91 18.59 -2.09 -0.71
N GLU A 92 18.11 -2.31 -1.93
CA GLU A 92 18.96 -2.52 -3.11
C GLU A 92 19.80 -1.28 -3.42
N PHE A 93 19.25 -0.08 -3.27
CA PHE A 93 20.01 1.16 -3.44
C PHE A 93 21.13 1.30 -2.40
N CYS A 94 20.87 0.94 -1.13
CA CYS A 94 21.91 0.90 -0.10
C CYS A 94 23.04 -0.09 -0.44
N ALA A 95 22.68 -1.26 -0.98
CA ALA A 95 23.64 -2.26 -1.42
C ALA A 95 24.48 -1.78 -2.61
N GLU A 96 23.85 -1.14 -3.60
CA GLU A 96 24.55 -0.56 -4.74
C GLU A 96 25.55 0.52 -4.30
N LEU A 97 25.17 1.38 -3.34
CA LEU A 97 26.08 2.39 -2.77
C LEU A 97 27.28 1.74 -2.04
N HIS A 98 27.01 0.70 -1.23
CA HIS A 98 28.06 -0.05 -0.54
C HIS A 98 29.10 -0.58 -1.53
N ASP A 99 28.64 -1.24 -2.60
CA ASP A 99 29.49 -1.84 -3.62
C ASP A 99 30.22 -0.80 -4.48
N SER A 100 29.56 0.33 -4.81
CA SER A 100 30.14 1.37 -5.67
C SER A 100 31.27 2.13 -4.98
N ASP A 101 31.09 2.43 -3.70
CA ASP A 101 31.97 3.33 -2.96
C ASP A 101 32.95 2.56 -2.06
N LYS A 102 32.89 1.22 -2.10
CA LYS A 102 33.69 0.29 -1.27
C LYS A 102 33.61 0.65 0.22
N ILE A 103 32.42 1.04 0.65
CA ILE A 103 32.16 1.47 2.03
C ILE A 103 32.35 0.25 2.94
N LYS A 104 33.04 0.41 4.06
CA LYS A 104 33.27 -0.72 4.98
C LYS A 104 32.01 -1.20 5.69
N LEU A 105 31.10 -0.27 5.96
CA LEU A 105 29.82 -0.54 6.62
C LEU A 105 28.80 -1.01 5.59
N THR A 106 28.07 -2.05 5.95
CA THR A 106 26.96 -2.63 5.19
C THR A 106 25.63 -2.20 5.79
N LEU A 107 24.53 -2.40 5.05
CA LEU A 107 23.18 -2.18 5.57
C LEU A 107 22.89 -2.98 6.84
N LYS A 108 23.52 -4.15 7.02
CA LYS A 108 23.33 -5.02 8.18
C LYS A 108 23.97 -4.48 9.46
N ASP A 109 24.92 -3.56 9.34
CA ASP A 109 25.59 -2.94 10.49
C ASP A 109 24.74 -1.85 11.15
N PHE A 110 23.60 -1.49 10.55
CA PHE A 110 22.68 -0.48 11.06
C PHE A 110 21.49 -1.12 11.77
N HIS A 111 21.13 -0.53 12.92
CA HIS A 111 19.93 -0.92 13.66
C HIS A 111 18.65 -0.43 12.97
N GLY A 112 17.55 -1.16 13.17
CA GLY A 112 16.23 -0.89 12.62
C GLY A 112 15.68 -2.04 11.78
N GLN A 113 14.41 -1.94 11.42
CA GLN A 113 13.72 -2.87 10.53
C GLN A 113 13.17 -2.14 9.30
N GLY A 114 12.99 -2.89 8.22
CA GLY A 114 12.56 -2.39 6.91
C GLY A 114 13.19 -1.07 6.49
N ILE A 115 12.34 -0.12 6.09
CA ILE A 115 12.75 1.20 5.56
C ILE A 115 13.55 2.05 6.55
N GLU A 116 13.41 1.85 7.87
CA GLU A 116 14.14 2.63 8.88
C GLU A 116 15.62 2.26 8.91
N ARG A 117 15.95 0.99 8.63
CA ARG A 117 17.34 0.55 8.52
C ARG A 117 18.01 1.17 7.28
N ALA A 118 17.32 1.18 6.14
CA ALA A 118 17.80 1.83 4.92
C ALA A 118 17.96 3.34 5.12
N ARG A 119 16.99 4.00 5.77
CA ARG A 119 17.11 5.40 6.18
C ARG A 119 18.38 5.64 7.00
N ASN A 120 18.58 4.88 8.07
CA ASN A 120 19.73 5.07 8.97
C ASN A 120 21.05 4.90 8.22
N TYR A 121 21.15 3.92 7.32
CA TYR A 121 22.29 3.76 6.44
C TYR A 121 22.51 5.01 5.57
N LEU A 122 21.50 5.45 4.82
CA LEU A 122 21.59 6.58 3.89
C LEU A 122 21.87 7.93 4.57
N VAL A 123 21.37 8.13 5.78
CA VAL A 123 21.66 9.33 6.58
C VAL A 123 23.14 9.38 6.98
N ASN A 124 23.69 8.26 7.46
CA ASN A 124 25.05 8.21 7.98
C ASN A 124 26.10 8.12 6.88
N ILE A 125 25.81 7.41 5.80
CA ILE A 125 26.77 7.11 4.72
C ILE A 125 26.69 8.14 3.59
N ALA A 126 25.48 8.54 3.19
CA ALA A 126 25.27 9.41 2.03
C ALA A 126 24.84 10.85 2.43
N CYS A 127 24.83 11.18 3.72
CA CYS A 127 24.45 12.50 4.25
C CYS A 127 23.04 12.96 3.81
N LEU A 128 22.11 12.03 3.57
CA LEU A 128 20.77 12.30 3.02
C LEU A 128 19.73 12.67 4.09
N ALA A 129 20.15 13.20 5.25
CA ALA A 129 19.26 13.53 6.37
C ALA A 129 18.03 14.38 5.98
N LYS A 130 18.22 15.35 5.07
CA LYS A 130 17.13 16.24 4.62
C LYS A 130 16.02 15.51 3.87
N THR A 131 16.36 14.46 3.10
CA THR A 131 15.39 13.67 2.32
C THR A 131 14.39 12.93 3.21
N PHE A 132 14.77 12.62 4.45
CA PHE A 132 13.93 11.88 5.40
C PHE A 132 13.23 12.78 6.42
N ASN A 133 13.32 14.11 6.26
CA ASN A 133 12.68 15.09 7.13
C ASN A 133 11.58 15.84 6.36
N THR A 134 10.82 15.12 5.54
CA THR A 134 9.74 15.67 4.72
C THR A 134 8.39 15.06 5.10
N ARG A 135 7.30 15.70 4.67
CA ARG A 135 5.93 15.17 4.89
C ARG A 135 5.72 13.86 4.15
N GLU A 136 6.32 13.74 2.97
CA GLU A 136 6.26 12.53 2.14
C GLU A 136 6.89 11.34 2.88
N TRP A 137 8.03 11.53 3.55
CA TRP A 137 8.62 10.48 4.38
C TRP A 137 7.72 10.10 5.57
N LEU A 138 7.09 11.08 6.22
CA LEU A 138 6.13 10.80 7.30
C LEU A 138 4.94 9.97 6.79
N HIS A 139 4.41 10.28 5.60
CA HIS A 139 3.34 9.49 4.98
C HIS A 139 3.81 8.07 4.62
N ILE A 140 5.02 7.91 4.10
CA ILE A 140 5.60 6.59 3.81
C ILE A 140 5.68 5.74 5.09
N LYS A 141 6.12 6.34 6.21
CA LYS A 141 6.13 5.62 7.51
C LYS A 141 4.72 5.21 7.95
N LEU A 142 3.73 6.09 7.77
CA LEU A 142 2.35 5.76 8.06
C LEU A 142 1.85 4.59 7.20
N LEU A 143 2.14 4.60 5.89
CA LEU A 143 1.84 3.49 5.00
C LEU A 143 2.49 2.17 5.46
N GLY A 144 3.69 2.23 6.05
CA GLY A 144 4.32 1.06 6.65
C GLY A 144 3.56 0.50 7.86
N VAL A 145 3.03 1.37 8.72
CA VAL A 145 2.15 0.96 9.82
C VAL A 145 0.88 0.31 9.28
N LEU A 146 0.25 0.93 8.27
CA LEU A 146 -0.94 0.39 7.62
C LEU A 146 -0.66 -0.98 6.98
N SER A 147 0.43 -1.11 6.22
CA SER A 147 0.83 -2.36 5.56
C SER A 147 1.07 -3.47 6.58
N ASN A 148 1.75 -3.18 7.69
CA ASN A 148 1.97 -4.15 8.76
C ASN A 148 0.65 -4.56 9.44
N SER A 149 -0.27 -3.61 9.61
CA SER A 149 -1.60 -3.87 10.16
C SER A 149 -2.42 -4.77 9.25
N VAL A 150 -2.39 -4.53 7.94
CA VAL A 150 -3.04 -5.39 6.95
C VAL A 150 -2.44 -6.80 6.98
N ALA A 151 -1.10 -6.92 7.01
CA ALA A 151 -0.42 -8.21 6.94
C ALA A 151 -0.54 -9.06 8.22
N HIS A 152 -0.72 -8.45 9.39
CA HIS A 152 -0.61 -9.14 10.68
C HIS A 152 -1.81 -8.96 11.61
N ARG A 153 -2.77 -8.10 11.26
CA ARG A 153 -3.92 -7.76 12.09
C ARG A 153 -5.22 -7.65 11.29
N ASP A 154 -5.31 -8.31 10.13
CA ASP A 154 -6.49 -8.25 9.25
C ASP A 154 -6.95 -6.81 8.93
N GLY A 155 -6.02 -5.85 8.90
CA GLY A 155 -6.31 -4.43 8.66
C GLY A 155 -6.78 -3.64 9.90
N PHE A 156 -6.92 -4.27 11.07
CA PHE A 156 -7.28 -3.60 12.31
C PHE A 156 -6.11 -2.79 12.88
N ILE A 157 -6.27 -1.47 12.86
CA ILE A 157 -5.34 -0.52 13.46
C ILE A 157 -5.93 -0.12 14.82
N ASP A 158 -5.21 -0.43 15.90
CA ASP A 158 -5.50 0.14 17.21
C ASP A 158 -5.15 1.64 17.15
N TYR A 159 -6.09 2.46 16.70
CA TYR A 159 -5.95 3.89 16.79
C TYR A 159 -6.33 4.31 18.22
N GLU A 160 -5.33 4.36 19.10
CA GLU A 160 -5.42 5.14 20.32
C GLU A 160 -4.99 6.58 19.98
N PRO A 161 -5.91 7.56 19.83
CA PRO A 161 -5.52 8.95 19.75
C PRO A 161 -4.83 9.29 21.07
N ASP A 162 -3.54 9.66 21.00
CA ASP A 162 -2.65 10.01 22.11
C ASP A 162 -3.38 10.08 23.46
N SER A 163 -3.42 8.95 24.17
CA SER A 163 -3.79 8.99 25.59
C SER A 163 -2.80 9.94 26.25
N PRO A 164 -3.23 11.09 26.82
CA PRO A 164 -2.33 11.94 27.56
C PRO A 164 -1.85 11.09 28.73
N ARG A 165 -0.58 10.64 28.66
CA ARG A 165 0.16 9.86 29.66
C ARG A 165 -0.66 9.71 30.94
N SER A 166 -1.39 8.59 31.05
CA SER A 166 -2.09 8.26 32.29
C SER A 166 -1.06 8.27 33.41
N THR A 167 -1.14 9.30 34.25
CA THR A 167 -0.39 9.44 35.48
C THR A 167 -1.13 8.62 36.52
N TYR A 168 -0.89 7.32 36.48
CA TYR A 168 -1.04 6.41 37.62
C TYR A 168 0.09 5.39 37.56
#